data_AF-A0A7C6M120-F1
#
_entry.id   AF-A0A7C6M120-F1
#
_cell.length_a   1.000
_cell.length_b   1.000
_cell.length_c   1.000
_cell.angle_alpha   90.00
_cell.angle_beta   90.00
_cell.angle_gamma   90.00
#
_symmetry.space_group_name_H-M   'P 1'
#
loop_
_entity.id
_entity.type
_entity.pdbx_description
1 polymer ?
#
loop_
_entity_poly.entity_id
_entity_poly.type
_entity_poly.pdbx_seq_one_letter_code
_entity_poly.pdbx_strand_id
1 'polypeptide(L)'
;MSYFNSTQKNMSFTDVLVNIERFIKASPDNRYRLAVGTDSQVKGRCTCFATGIHIHRIGQGAWCCVDKTIERKRYTSLKEKISMETLMTYETVFKLNELLIDMLC
;
A
#
# COMPACT_ATOMS: atom_id res chain seq x y z
N MET A 1 -8.32 6.57 -5.24
CA MET A 1 -7.28 6.28 -4.24
C MET A 1 -6.33 7.46 -4.20
N SER A 2 -5.98 7.88 -3.00
CA SER A 2 -5.12 9.02 -2.72
C SER A 2 -4.19 8.60 -1.59
N TYR A 3 -2.94 8.31 -1.93
CA TYR A 3 -1.93 7.85 -0.99
C TYR A 3 -1.28 9.03 -0.28
N PHE A 4 -0.82 8.80 0.94
CA PHE A 4 -0.06 9.79 1.70
C PHE A 4 0.97 9.13 2.61
N ASN A 5 1.99 9.88 2.99
CA ASN A 5 2.97 9.52 4.00
C ASN A 5 3.32 10.76 4.84
N SER A 6 4.42 10.73 5.59
CA SER A 6 4.82 11.85 6.45
C SER A 6 5.25 13.12 5.69
N THR A 7 5.64 13.02 4.43
CA THR A 7 6.20 14.12 3.64
C THR A 7 5.35 14.52 2.43
N GLN A 8 4.56 13.58 1.90
CA GLN A 8 3.76 13.73 0.69
C GLN A 8 2.29 13.39 0.97
N LYS A 9 1.39 14.18 0.40
CA LYS A 9 -0.07 13.95 0.45
C LYS A 9 -0.61 13.90 -0.97
N ASN A 10 -1.79 13.30 -1.12
CA ASN A 10 -2.54 13.25 -2.37
C ASN A 10 -1.80 12.60 -3.55
N MET A 11 -0.99 11.59 -3.27
CA MET A 11 -0.29 10.82 -4.30
C MET A 11 -1.27 9.93 -5.06
N SER A 12 -1.20 9.97 -6.38
CA SER A 12 -1.80 8.94 -7.23
C SER A 12 -1.03 7.62 -7.09
N PHE A 13 -1.58 6.54 -7.65
CA PHE A 13 -0.85 5.26 -7.69
C PHE A 13 0.43 5.36 -8.53
N THR A 14 0.42 6.14 -9.62
CA THR A 14 1.61 6.41 -10.43
C THR A 14 2.69 7.13 -9.64
N ASP A 15 2.31 8.10 -8.79
CA ASP A 15 3.28 8.77 -7.91
C ASP A 15 3.93 7.79 -6.93
N VAL A 16 3.16 6.82 -6.40
CA VAL A 16 3.70 5.76 -5.53
C VAL A 16 4.77 4.96 -6.26
N LEU A 17 4.52 4.53 -7.51
CA LEU A 17 5.49 3.79 -8.32
C LEU A 17 6.77 4.59 -8.55
N VAL A 18 6.65 5.86 -8.92
CA VAL A 18 7.80 6.76 -9.12
C VAL A 18 8.61 6.93 -7.84
N ASN A 19 7.97 7.01 -6.66
CA ASN A 19 8.69 7.10 -5.40
C ASN A 19 9.40 5.79 -5.04
N ILE A 20 8.79 4.63 -5.29
CA ILE A 20 9.41 3.30 -5.12
C ILE A 20 10.65 3.18 -6.02
N GLU A 21 10.52 3.53 -7.30
CA GLU A 21 11.60 3.51 -8.28
C GLU A 21 12.76 4.42 -7.82
N ARG A 22 12.46 5.65 -7.40
CA ARG A 22 13.47 6.58 -6.85
C ARG A 22 14.17 6.01 -5.62
N PHE A 23 13.43 5.35 -4.72
CA PHE A 23 13.99 4.72 -3.53
C PHE A 23 14.94 3.55 -3.85
N ILE A 24 14.63 2.79 -4.90
CA ILE A 24 15.49 1.72 -5.42
C ILE A 24 16.73 2.33 -6.11
N LYS A 25 16.53 3.23 -7.07
CA LYS A 25 17.61 3.89 -7.84
C LYS A 25 18.61 4.65 -6.98
N ALA A 26 18.21 5.12 -5.81
CA ALA A 26 19.13 5.76 -4.87
C ALA A 26 20.24 4.82 -4.38
N SER A 27 20.03 3.49 -4.35
CA SER A 27 21.08 2.51 -4.00
C SER A 27 20.76 1.11 -4.56
N PRO A 28 20.90 0.89 -5.88
CA PRO A 28 20.34 -0.25 -6.60
C PRO A 28 20.92 -1.61 -6.20
N ASP A 29 22.17 -1.66 -5.72
CA ASP A 29 22.86 -2.92 -5.38
C ASP A 29 22.40 -3.53 -4.03
N ASN A 30 21.47 -2.86 -3.34
CA ASN A 30 20.93 -3.37 -2.08
C ASN A 30 19.82 -4.40 -2.29
N ARG A 31 19.52 -5.14 -1.22
CA ARG A 31 18.35 -6.01 -1.17
C ARG A 31 17.15 -5.25 -0.64
N TYR A 32 16.01 -5.45 -1.30
CA TYR A 32 14.75 -4.79 -0.96
C TYR A 32 13.67 -5.83 -0.61
N ARG A 33 12.75 -5.43 0.27
CA ARG A 33 11.51 -6.17 0.56
C ARG A 33 10.33 -5.24 0.38
N LEU A 34 9.43 -5.60 -0.52
CA LEU A 34 8.14 -4.92 -0.70
C LEU A 34 7.08 -5.68 0.10
N ALA A 35 6.34 -4.96 0.93
CA ALA A 35 5.21 -5.49 1.68
C ALA A 35 3.99 -4.60 1.46
N VAL A 36 2.84 -5.23 1.35
CA VAL A 36 1.53 -4.57 1.25
C VAL A 36 0.62 -5.21 2.27
N GLY A 37 -0.23 -4.40 2.90
CA GLY A 37 -1.23 -4.91 3.83
C GLY A 37 -2.35 -3.91 4.03
N THR A 38 -3.55 -4.44 4.25
CA THR A 38 -4.73 -3.66 4.58
C THR A 38 -5.18 -3.97 5.99
N ASP A 39 -5.44 -2.94 6.78
CA ASP A 39 -6.10 -3.02 8.08
C ASP A 39 -7.47 -2.32 8.01
N SER A 40 -8.40 -2.67 8.90
CA SER A 40 -9.73 -2.08 8.90
C SER A 40 -10.29 -1.71 10.28
N GLN A 41 -10.78 -0.48 10.38
CA GLN A 41 -11.39 0.09 11.58
C GLN A 41 -12.86 0.42 11.34
N VAL A 42 -13.74 -0.17 12.15
CA VAL A 42 -15.18 0.14 12.13
C VAL A 42 -15.44 1.44 12.91
N LYS A 43 -16.18 2.38 12.32
CA LYS A 43 -16.60 3.64 12.95
C LYS A 43 -18.08 3.92 12.67
N GLY A 44 -18.93 3.64 13.66
CA GLY A 44 -20.38 3.80 13.53
C GLY A 44 -20.97 2.84 12.48
N ARG A 45 -21.54 3.40 11.40
CA ARG A 45 -22.13 2.62 10.28
C ARG A 45 -21.16 2.41 9.12
N CYS A 46 -19.92 2.89 9.24
CA CYS A 46 -18.92 2.81 8.19
C CYS A 46 -17.70 1.99 8.66
N THR A 47 -16.91 1.52 7.70
CA THR A 47 -15.63 0.86 7.94
C THR A 47 -14.57 1.56 7.11
N CYS A 48 -13.47 1.95 7.73
CA CYS A 48 -12.31 2.53 7.08
C CYS A 48 -11.28 1.43 6.87
N PHE A 49 -10.94 1.16 5.62
CA PHE A 49 -9.83 0.31 5.23
C PHE A 49 -8.60 1.19 4.96
N ALA A 50 -7.47 0.81 5.51
CA ALA A 50 -6.19 1.49 5.32
C ALA A 50 -5.20 0.52 4.68
N THR A 51 -4.83 0.77 3.42
CA THR A 51 -3.88 -0.06 2.68
C THR A 51 -2.52 0.60 2.68
N GLY A 52 -1.54 -0.06 3.31
CA GLY A 52 -0.15 0.37 3.35
C GLY A 52 0.69 -0.31 2.27
N ILE A 53 1.58 0.46 1.65
CA ILE A 53 2.65 -0.03 0.78
C ILE A 53 3.97 0.35 1.44
N HIS A 54 4.86 -0.62 1.63
CA HIS A 54 6.11 -0.47 2.37
C HIS A 54 7.25 -1.15 1.63
N ILE A 55 8.21 -0.36 1.14
CA ILE A 55 9.46 -0.86 0.57
C ILE A 55 10.61 -0.63 1.54
N HIS A 56 11.18 -1.73 2.03
CA HIS A 56 12.29 -1.74 2.97
C HIS A 56 13.59 -2.08 2.25
N ARG A 57 14.58 -1.18 2.32
CA ARG A 57 15.96 -1.47 1.96
C ARG A 57 16.62 -2.13 3.17
N ILE A 58 17.02 -3.40 3.04
CA ILE A 58 17.45 -4.20 4.19
C ILE A 58 18.65 -3.53 4.89
N GLY A 59 18.47 -3.17 6.16
CA GLY A 59 19.50 -2.54 7.00
C GLY A 59 19.64 -1.01 6.83
N GLN A 60 18.83 -0.38 5.98
CA GLN A 60 18.99 1.04 5.59
C GLN A 60 17.66 1.83 5.56
N GLY A 61 16.63 1.31 6.21
CA GLY A 61 15.33 1.99 6.34
C GLY A 61 14.40 1.78 5.16
N ALA A 62 13.26 2.46 5.18
CA ALA A 62 12.14 2.16 4.29
C ALA A 62 11.45 3.42 3.79
N TRP A 63 10.78 3.28 2.65
CA TRP A 63 9.77 4.23 2.19
C TRP A 63 8.39 3.57 2.28
N CYS A 64 7.38 4.34 2.69
CA CYS A 64 6.01 3.84 2.78
C CYS A 64 4.97 4.92 2.50
N CYS A 65 3.77 4.46 2.17
CA CYS A 65 2.58 5.29 2.03
C CYS A 65 1.33 4.49 2.37
N VAL A 66 0.23 5.19 2.65
CA VAL A 66 -1.07 4.60 2.99
C VAL A 66 -2.17 5.26 2.15
N ASP A 67 -3.10 4.46 1.63
CA ASP A 67 -4.40 4.91 1.12
C ASP A 67 -5.50 4.56 2.14
N LYS A 68 -6.51 5.42 2.25
CA LYS A 68 -7.69 5.16 3.09
C LYS A 68 -8.94 5.14 2.23
N THR A 69 -9.66 4.02 2.28
CA THR A 69 -10.95 3.83 1.62
C THR A 69 -12.05 3.65 2.67
N ILE A 70 -13.14 4.40 2.54
CA ILE A 70 -14.27 4.34 3.48
C ILE A 70 -15.45 3.64 2.80
N GLU A 71 -15.90 2.53 3.38
CA GLU A 71 -17.12 1.87 2.99
C GLU A 71 -18.27 2.25 3.93
N ARG A 72 -19.44 2.55 3.36
CA ARG A 72 -20.69 2.81 4.11
C ARG A 72 -21.36 1.51 4.57
N LYS A 73 -20.54 0.58 5.07
CA LYS A 73 -20.93 -0.73 5.57
C LYS A 73 -20.23 -0.96 6.90
N ARG A 74 -20.98 -1.47 7.88
CA ARG A 74 -20.44 -1.93 9.16
C ARG A 74 -20.16 -3.42 9.07
N TYR A 75 -18.89 -3.80 9.04
CA TYR A 75 -18.49 -5.20 9.12
C TYR A 75 -18.54 -5.66 10.58
N THR A 76 -19.34 -6.69 10.88
CA THR A 76 -19.46 -7.27 12.23
C THR A 76 -18.79 -8.64 12.33
N SER A 77 -18.66 -9.34 11.21
CA SER A 77 -17.97 -10.63 11.13
C SER A 77 -16.46 -10.44 10.97
N LEU A 78 -15.68 -11.03 11.88
CA LEU A 78 -14.22 -11.03 11.78
C LEU A 78 -13.75 -11.70 10.48
N LYS A 79 -14.38 -12.82 10.10
CA LYS A 79 -14.04 -13.52 8.85
C LYS A 79 -14.24 -12.64 7.63
N GLU A 80 -15.33 -11.87 7.61
CA GLU A 80 -15.63 -10.97 6.50
C GLU A 80 -14.63 -9.81 6.44
N LYS A 81 -14.28 -9.22 7.60
CA LYS A 81 -13.23 -8.20 7.71
C LYS A 81 -11.90 -8.70 7.13
N ILE A 82 -11.41 -9.84 7.62
CA ILE A 82 -10.13 -10.43 7.19
C ILE A 82 -10.17 -10.75 5.69
N SER A 83 -11.30 -11.26 5.18
CA SER A 83 -11.46 -11.55 3.75
C SER A 83 -11.35 -10.28 2.91
N MET A 84 -11.97 -9.18 3.35
CA MET A 84 -11.92 -7.91 2.65
C MET A 84 -10.55 -7.24 2.71
N GLU A 85 -9.89 -7.27 3.88
CA GLU A 85 -8.50 -6.83 4.06
C GLU A 85 -7.56 -7.59 3.11
N THR A 86 -7.73 -8.90 3.03
CA THR A 86 -6.95 -9.78 2.15
C THR A 86 -7.20 -9.44 0.68
N LEU A 87 -8.46 -9.25 0.28
CA LEU A 87 -8.81 -8.88 -1.10
C LEU A 87 -8.16 -7.55 -1.52
N MET A 88 -8.32 -6.49 -0.72
CA MET A 88 -7.74 -5.17 -1.02
C MET A 88 -6.19 -5.20 -1.04
N THR A 89 -5.60 -6.03 -0.18
CA THR A 89 -4.14 -6.27 -0.19
C THR A 89 -3.71 -6.89 -1.51
N TYR A 90 -4.36 -7.98 -1.94
CA TYR A 90 -4.03 -8.67 -3.19
C TYR A 90 -4.26 -7.81 -4.43
N GLU A 91 -5.36 -7.03 -4.48
CA GLU A 91 -5.61 -6.11 -5.59
C GLU A 91 -4.48 -5.07 -5.74
N THR A 92 -3.95 -4.58 -4.62
CA THR A 92 -2.85 -3.62 -4.61
C THR A 92 -1.54 -4.28 -5.03
N VAL A 93 -1.26 -5.49 -4.52
CA VAL A 93 -0.08 -6.29 -4.93
C VAL A 93 -0.11 -6.59 -6.42
N PHE A 94 -1.27 -6.99 -6.96
CA PHE A 94 -1.44 -7.29 -8.37
C PHE A 94 -1.12 -6.07 -9.24
N LYS A 95 -1.68 -4.90 -8.92
CA LYS A 95 -1.39 -3.64 -9.62
C LYS A 95 0.08 -3.23 -9.53
N LEU A 96 0.72 -3.43 -8.38
CA LEU A 96 2.15 -3.17 -8.21
C LEU A 96 3.00 -4.12 -9.06
N ASN A 97 2.67 -5.40 -9.09
CA ASN A 97 3.41 -6.41 -9.85
C ASN A 97 3.42 -6.10 -11.35
N GLU A 98 2.25 -5.84 -11.94
CA GLU A 98 2.14 -5.52 -13.36
C GLU A 98 3.00 -4.31 -13.74
N LEU A 99 2.92 -3.23 -12.98
CA LEU A 99 3.56 -1.97 -13.35
C LEU A 99 5.04 -1.87 -12.94
N LEU A 100 5.46 -2.57 -11.87
CA LEU A 100 6.87 -2.58 -11.48
C LEU A 100 7.72 -3.47 -12.39
N ILE A 101 7.16 -4.57 -12.92
CA ILE A 101 7.85 -5.39 -13.93
C ILE A 101 8.17 -4.51 -15.15
N ASP A 102 7.18 -3.77 -15.66
CA ASP A 102 7.36 -2.89 -16.82
C ASP A 102 8.35 -1.74 -16.57
N MET A 103 8.48 -1.28 -15.32
CA MET A 103 9.31 -0.11 -14.98
C MET A 103 10.78 -0.46 -14.67
N LEU A 104 11.03 -1.69 -14.18
CA LEU A 104 12.36 -2.13 -13.74
C LEU A 104 13.09 -3.00 -14.78
N CYS A 105 12.40 -3.46 -15.82
CA CYS A 105 12.97 -4.12 -16.99
C CYS A 105 13.35 -3.11 -18.09
#